data_AF-A0A1Y5JSX5-F1
#
_entry.id   AF-A0A1Y5JSX5-F1
#
_cell.length_a   1.000
_cell.length_b   1.000
_cell.length_c   1.000
_cell.angle_alpha   90.00
_cell.angle_beta   90.00
_cell.angle_gamma   90.00
#
_symmetry.space_group_name_H-M   'P 1'
#
loop_
_entity.id
_entity.type
_entity.pdbx_description
1 polymer ?
#
loop_
_entity_poly.entity_id
_entity_poly.type
_entity_poly.pdbx_seq_one_letter_code
_entity_poly.pdbx_strand_id
1 'polypeptide(L)'
;MYEITMDLTADWIKTVKEVLRGAGYEMEEGLPAAEVAEHYFRLSLPDDRAEELASETLRRLKEMESIIIDHMNTTIVPDIRQRTKYEGNTFHFSWVYNEGEHIIELNSEYRIPI
;
A
#
# COMPACT_ATOMS: atom_id res chain seq x y z
N MET A 1 -4.02 -6.25 22.81
CA MET A 1 -4.63 -6.15 21.47
C MET A 1 -4.16 -4.83 20.88
N TYR A 2 -3.63 -4.82 19.67
CA TYR A 2 -3.10 -3.60 19.06
C TYR A 2 -4.20 -2.88 18.27
N GLU A 3 -4.14 -1.56 18.25
CA GLU A 3 -4.96 -0.73 17.37
C GLU A 3 -4.20 -0.57 16.06
N ILE A 4 -4.71 -1.19 14.98
CA ILE A 4 -4.02 -1.23 13.69
C ILE A 4 -4.87 -0.47 12.68
N THR A 5 -4.26 0.52 12.05
CA THR A 5 -4.84 1.24 10.90
C THR A 5 -3.97 0.98 9.68
N MET A 6 -4.59 0.51 8.60
CA MET A 6 -3.91 0.18 7.35
C MET A 6 -4.91 0.10 6.19
N ASP A 7 -4.58 0.75 5.07
CA ASP A 7 -5.26 0.56 3.79
C ASP A 7 -4.25 0.75 2.66
N LEU A 8 -3.47 -0.30 2.39
CA LEU A 8 -2.39 -0.26 1.39
C LEU A 8 -2.95 -0.06 -0.02
N THR A 9 -4.18 -0.50 -0.25
CA THR A 9 -4.87 -0.27 -1.52
C THR A 9 -5.19 1.21 -1.71
N ALA A 10 -5.79 1.86 -0.71
CA ALA A 10 -6.08 3.30 -0.80
C ALA A 10 -4.80 4.14 -0.97
N ASP A 11 -3.74 3.80 -0.25
CA ASP A 11 -2.44 4.47 -0.35
C ASP A 11 -1.82 4.35 -1.74
N TRP A 12 -1.82 3.13 -2.30
CA TRP A 12 -1.34 2.89 -3.65
C TRP A 12 -2.18 3.66 -4.69
N ILE A 13 -3.52 3.60 -4.57
CA ILE A 13 -4.44 4.31 -5.47
C ILE A 13 -4.23 5.82 -5.42
N LYS A 14 -3.99 6.39 -4.24
CA LYS A 14 -3.66 7.81 -4.10
C LYS A 14 -2.43 8.17 -4.93
N THR A 15 -1.37 7.38 -4.81
CA THR A 15 -0.12 7.59 -5.56
C THR A 15 -0.35 7.45 -7.06
N VAL A 16 -1.09 6.43 -7.49
CA VAL A 16 -1.44 6.22 -8.90
C VAL A 16 -2.22 7.39 -9.48
N LYS A 17 -3.20 7.93 -8.74
CA LYS A 17 -3.95 9.13 -9.15
C LYS A 17 -3.03 10.34 -9.33
N GLU A 18 -2.02 10.50 -8.46
CA GLU A 18 -1.04 11.58 -8.60
C GLU A 18 -0.18 11.41 -9.86
N VAL A 19 0.24 10.18 -10.18
CA VAL A 19 0.98 9.87 -11.41
C VAL A 19 0.13 10.12 -12.66
N LEU A 20 -1.11 9.64 -12.68
CA LEU A 20 -2.06 9.87 -13.76
C LEU A 20 -2.29 11.36 -14.00
N ARG A 21 -2.53 12.12 -12.93
CA ARG A 21 -2.67 13.59 -12.98
C ARG A 21 -1.41 14.25 -13.55
N GLY A 22 -0.22 13.81 -13.13
CA GLY A 22 1.05 14.29 -13.68
C GLY A 22 1.24 13.98 -15.17
N ALA A 23 0.64 12.90 -15.67
CA ALA A 23 0.61 12.52 -17.07
C ALA A 23 -0.51 13.22 -17.89
N GLY A 24 -1.31 14.09 -17.26
CA GLY A 24 -2.41 14.82 -17.92
C GLY A 24 -3.76 14.09 -17.92
N TYR A 25 -3.89 13.01 -17.15
CA TYR A 25 -5.16 12.30 -16.97
C TYR A 25 -5.82 12.72 -15.66
N GLU A 26 -6.84 13.56 -15.74
CA GLU A 26 -7.69 13.87 -14.59
C GLU A 26 -8.72 12.76 -14.40
N MET A 27 -8.66 12.11 -13.24
CA MET A 27 -9.57 11.04 -12.86
C MET A 27 -10.69 11.60 -12.00
N GLU A 28 -11.93 11.15 -12.23
CA GLU A 28 -13.06 11.52 -11.38
C GLU A 28 -12.84 11.08 -9.92
N GLU A 29 -13.38 11.88 -8.99
CA GLU A 29 -13.39 11.50 -7.59
C GLU A 29 -14.36 10.33 -7.36
N GLY A 30 -14.01 9.42 -6.46
CA GLY A 30 -14.85 8.26 -6.11
C GLY A 30 -14.77 7.06 -7.05
N LEU A 31 -13.94 7.09 -8.10
CA LEU A 31 -13.73 5.92 -8.97
C LEU A 31 -13.24 4.70 -8.16
N PRO A 32 -13.72 3.49 -8.49
CA PRO A 32 -13.25 2.25 -7.89
C PRO A 32 -11.75 2.05 -8.05
N ALA A 33 -11.11 1.41 -7.07
CA ALA A 33 -9.68 1.12 -7.12
C ALA A 33 -9.28 0.31 -8.37
N ALA A 34 -10.11 -0.65 -8.78
CA ALA A 34 -9.90 -1.46 -9.99
C ALA A 34 -9.81 -0.59 -11.24
N GLU A 35 -10.76 0.31 -11.45
CA GLU A 35 -10.78 1.19 -12.62
C GLU A 35 -9.55 2.11 -12.64
N VAL A 36 -9.19 2.69 -11.49
CA VAL A 36 -8.00 3.54 -11.40
C VAL A 36 -6.72 2.75 -11.71
N ALA A 37 -6.60 1.52 -11.19
CA ALA A 37 -5.48 0.63 -11.47
C ALA A 37 -5.38 0.28 -12.96
N GLU A 38 -6.50 -0.07 -13.60
CA GLU A 38 -6.55 -0.36 -15.03
C GLU A 38 -6.12 0.83 -15.88
N HIS A 39 -6.63 2.03 -15.60
CA HIS A 39 -6.24 3.26 -16.30
C HIS A 39 -4.73 3.50 -16.23
N TYR A 40 -4.13 3.24 -15.06
CA TYR A 40 -2.69 3.34 -14.87
C TYR A 40 -1.91 2.35 -15.74
N PHE A 41 -2.28 1.07 -15.72
CA PHE A 41 -1.56 0.08 -16.53
C PHE A 41 -1.77 0.26 -18.04
N ARG A 42 -2.95 0.70 -18.47
CA ARG A 42 -3.26 1.01 -19.89
C ARG A 42 -2.38 2.10 -20.49
N LEU A 43 -1.72 2.94 -19.68
CA LEU A 43 -0.74 3.91 -20.19
C LEU A 43 0.45 3.25 -20.90
N SER A 44 0.75 1.99 -20.57
CA SER A 44 1.96 1.30 -21.03
C SER A 44 1.72 -0.12 -21.53
N LEU A 45 0.53 -0.68 -21.33
CA LEU A 45 0.20 -2.07 -21.59
C LEU A 45 -1.11 -2.18 -22.41
N PRO A 46 -1.28 -3.26 -23.20
CA PRO A 46 -2.55 -3.55 -23.86
C PRO A 46 -3.64 -3.90 -22.83
N ASP A 47 -4.90 -3.76 -23.24
CA ASP A 47 -6.07 -3.85 -22.34
C ASP A 47 -6.15 -5.16 -21.55
N ASP A 48 -5.89 -6.30 -22.20
CA ASP A 48 -5.92 -7.64 -21.60
C ASP A 48 -4.89 -7.77 -20.47
N ARG A 49 -3.68 -7.23 -20.68
CA ARG A 49 -2.61 -7.23 -19.69
C ARG A 49 -2.81 -6.20 -18.59
N ALA A 50 -3.42 -5.05 -18.93
CA ALA A 50 -3.70 -4.00 -17.96
C ALA A 50 -4.72 -4.45 -16.91
N GLU A 51 -5.78 -5.15 -17.33
CA GLU A 51 -6.78 -5.71 -16.43
C GLU A 51 -6.21 -6.80 -15.52
N GLU A 52 -5.42 -7.72 -16.08
CA GLU A 52 -4.75 -8.79 -15.32
C GLU A 52 -3.85 -8.19 -14.22
N LEU A 53 -2.97 -7.26 -14.57
CA LEU A 53 -2.04 -6.64 -13.62
C LEU A 53 -2.72 -5.73 -12.60
N ALA A 54 -3.80 -5.05 -12.98
CA ALA A 54 -4.63 -4.29 -12.05
C ALA A 54 -5.19 -5.22 -10.95
N SER A 55 -5.83 -6.31 -11.36
CA SER A 55 -6.41 -7.30 -10.45
C SER A 55 -5.33 -7.95 -9.56
N GLU A 56 -4.21 -8.38 -10.14
CA GLU A 56 -3.10 -8.98 -9.39
C GLU A 56 -2.49 -8.01 -8.36
N THR A 57 -2.30 -6.75 -8.73
CA THR A 57 -1.73 -5.74 -7.83
C THR A 57 -2.63 -5.49 -6.63
N LEU A 58 -3.93 -5.32 -6.86
CA LEU A 58 -4.90 -5.11 -5.78
C LEU A 58 -5.00 -6.33 -4.86
N ARG A 59 -5.00 -7.54 -5.44
CA ARG A 59 -4.94 -8.79 -4.65
C ARG A 59 -3.68 -8.86 -3.81
N ARG A 60 -2.50 -8.59 -4.39
CA ARG A 60 -1.21 -8.57 -3.68
C ARG A 60 -1.22 -7.60 -2.50
N LEU A 61 -1.77 -6.39 -2.67
CA LEU A 61 -1.86 -5.40 -1.60
C LEU A 61 -2.71 -5.91 -0.43
N LYS A 62 -3.85 -6.56 -0.71
CA LYS A 62 -4.70 -7.18 0.34
C LYS A 62 -4.05 -8.39 1.00
N GLU A 63 -3.31 -9.20 0.26
CA GLU A 63 -2.53 -10.30 0.83
C GLU A 63 -1.44 -9.78 1.77
N MET A 64 -0.74 -8.70 1.40
CA MET A 64 0.24 -8.05 2.29
C MET A 64 -0.41 -7.50 3.56
N GLU A 65 -1.59 -6.88 3.46
CA GLU A 65 -2.36 -6.44 4.64
C GLU A 65 -2.61 -7.62 5.60
N SER A 66 -3.08 -8.76 5.09
CA SER A 66 -3.31 -9.95 5.91
C SER A 66 -2.03 -10.46 6.56
N ILE A 67 -0.94 -10.57 5.80
CA ILE A 67 0.35 -11.04 6.31
C ILE A 67 0.85 -10.15 7.45
N ILE A 68 0.76 -8.83 7.30
CA ILE A 68 1.17 -7.89 8.36
C ILE A 68 0.37 -8.16 9.63
N ILE A 69 -0.96 -8.24 9.51
CA ILE A 69 -1.88 -8.48 10.63
C ILE A 69 -1.56 -9.81 11.32
N ASP A 70 -1.43 -10.90 10.55
CA ASP A 70 -1.18 -12.25 11.05
C ASP A 70 0.16 -12.35 11.79
N HIS A 71 1.14 -11.56 11.36
CA HIS A 71 2.49 -11.55 11.94
C HIS A 71 2.74 -10.39 12.93
N MET A 72 1.71 -9.64 13.32
CA MET A 72 1.87 -8.50 14.25
C MET A 72 2.50 -8.89 15.58
N ASN A 73 1.98 -9.94 16.21
CA ASN A 73 2.43 -10.35 17.54
C ASN A 73 3.76 -11.11 17.51
N THR A 74 4.06 -11.78 16.40
CA THR A 74 5.17 -12.73 16.31
C THR A 74 6.45 -12.10 15.76
N THR A 75 6.33 -11.23 14.75
CA THR A 75 7.48 -10.69 14.02
C THR A 75 7.49 -9.17 14.03
N ILE A 76 6.38 -8.53 13.64
CA ILE A 76 6.37 -7.08 13.34
C ILE A 76 6.56 -6.23 14.59
N VAL A 77 5.73 -6.38 15.63
CA VAL A 77 5.86 -5.56 16.85
C VAL A 77 7.17 -5.81 17.61
N PRO A 78 7.64 -7.05 17.78
CA PRO A 78 8.96 -7.30 18.35
C PRO A 78 10.09 -6.56 17.60
N ASP A 79 10.09 -6.59 16.27
CA ASP A 79 11.14 -5.94 15.47
C ASP A 79 11.04 -4.41 15.54
N ILE A 80 9.83 -3.84 15.46
CA ILE A 80 9.58 -2.40 15.67
C ILE A 80 10.15 -1.97 17.01
N ARG A 81 9.77 -2.66 18.10
CA ARG A 81 10.23 -2.33 19.46
C ARG A 81 11.74 -2.45 19.59
N GLN A 82 12.33 -3.48 19.00
CA GLN A 82 13.77 -3.69 19.07
C GLN A 82 14.53 -2.54 18.40
N ARG A 83 14.09 -2.12 17.20
CA ARG A 83 14.80 -1.15 16.35
C ARG A 83 14.50 0.31 16.67
N THR A 84 13.25 0.63 17.00
CA THR A 84 12.79 2.02 17.17
C THR A 84 12.56 2.42 18.62
N LYS A 85 12.50 1.44 19.55
CA LYS A 85 12.10 1.62 20.96
C LYS A 85 10.66 2.12 21.13
N TYR A 86 9.83 2.05 20.09
CA TYR A 86 8.43 2.43 20.19
C TYR A 86 7.63 1.46 21.08
N GLU A 87 7.09 1.95 22.20
CA GLU A 87 6.35 1.13 23.17
C GLU A 87 4.82 1.24 23.05
N GLY A 88 4.32 2.03 22.10
CA GLY A 88 2.89 2.22 21.87
C GLY A 88 2.16 0.94 21.43
N ASN A 89 0.83 0.99 21.50
CA ASN A 89 -0.05 -0.09 21.06
C ASN A 89 -0.86 0.26 19.81
N THR A 90 -0.66 1.46 19.26
CA THR A 90 -1.29 1.95 18.04
C THR A 90 -0.27 1.92 16.91
N PHE A 91 -0.61 1.27 15.81
CA PHE A 91 0.25 1.11 14.64
C PHE A 91 -0.51 1.58 13.40
N HIS A 92 0.12 2.44 12.61
CA HIS A 92 -0.45 2.93 11.36
C HIS A 92 0.50 2.56 10.23
N PHE A 93 0.12 1.57 9.44
CA PHE A 93 0.90 1.15 8.28
C PHE A 93 0.42 1.86 7.03
N SER A 94 1.36 2.39 6.26
CA SER A 94 1.08 3.05 4.99
C SER A 94 2.00 2.57 3.89
N TRP A 95 1.44 2.37 2.70
CA TRP A 95 2.22 2.12 1.49
C TRP A 95 2.74 3.45 0.94
N VAL A 96 4.03 3.50 0.61
CA VAL A 96 4.66 4.69 0.02
C VAL A 96 5.58 4.31 -1.13
N TYR A 97 5.67 5.21 -2.10
CA TYR A 97 6.67 5.13 -3.18
C TYR A 97 7.81 6.11 -2.90
N ASN A 98 8.98 5.60 -2.53
CA ASN A 98 10.18 6.41 -2.30
C ASN A 98 11.44 5.61 -2.69
N GLU A 99 11.93 5.81 -3.91
CA GLU A 99 13.00 5.01 -4.52
C GLU A 99 12.67 3.50 -4.61
N GLY A 100 11.38 3.17 -4.57
CA GLY A 100 10.88 1.80 -4.48
C GLY A 100 9.56 1.74 -3.70
N GLU A 101 8.93 0.56 -3.72
CA GLU A 101 7.73 0.29 -2.92
C GLU A 101 8.12 -0.02 -1.48
N HIS A 102 7.49 0.65 -0.52
CA HIS A 102 7.74 0.43 0.90
C HIS A 102 6.44 0.44 1.70
N ILE A 103 6.42 -0.32 2.77
CA ILE A 103 5.39 -0.23 3.81
C ILE A 103 6.08 0.32 5.06
N ILE A 104 5.60 1.46 5.53
CA ILE A 104 6.13 2.15 6.70
C ILE A 104 5.09 2.18 7.81
N GLU A 105 5.53 2.05 9.05
CA GLU A 105 4.74 2.30 10.23
C GLU A 105 4.98 3.75 10.69
N LEU A 106 3.93 4.57 10.72
CA LEU A 106 4.05 6.02 10.83
C LEU A 106 4.37 6.51 12.25
N ASN A 107 4.04 5.74 13.30
CA ASN A 107 4.29 6.17 14.69
C ASN A 107 5.73 5.89 15.15
N SER A 108 6.37 4.87 14.58
CA SER A 108 7.74 4.45 14.89
C SER A 108 8.73 4.73 13.77
N GLU A 109 8.25 5.19 12.60
CA GLU A 109 9.01 5.37 11.36
C GLU A 109 9.68 4.07 10.86
N TYR A 110 9.23 2.92 11.35
CA TYR A 110 9.77 1.63 10.98
C TYR A 110 9.35 1.25 9.55
N ARG A 111 10.31 0.82 8.74
CA ARG A 111 10.05 0.26 7.40
C ARG A 111 10.04 -1.26 7.48
N ILE A 112 8.94 -1.89 7.04
CA ILE A 112 8.87 -3.35 6.90
C ILE A 112 9.87 -3.77 5.81
N PRO A 113 10.83 -4.67 6.11
CA PRO A 113 11.67 -5.26 5.08
C PRO A 113 10.83 -6.22 4.24
N ILE A 114 10.58 -5.83 2.98
CA ILE A 114 9.87 -6.61 1.95
C ILE A 114 10.88 -7.44 1.18
#